data_AF-A0A1F6CJN1-F1
#
_entry.id   AF-A0A1F6CJN1-F1
#
_cell.length_a   1.000
_cell.length_b   1.000
_cell.length_c   1.000
_cell.angle_alpha   90.00
_cell.angle_beta   90.00
_cell.angle_gamma   90.00
#
_symmetry.space_group_name_H-M   'P 1'
#
loop_
_entity.id
_entity.type
_entity.pdbx_description
1 polymer ?
#
loop_
_entity_poly.entity_id
_entity_poly.type
_entity_poly.pdbx_seq_one_letter_code
_entity_poly.pdbx_strand_id
1 'polypeptide(L)'
;MTTRTSLLAGIVVVVVLIGGAAYWWHSQSAVERILESRSEGDYEEAIFEAERIQSSVFIPADEKALATINTTALRYELSGNVEDALESIRELKGIAGDASLSAYVRAAAQNTIALWYQNTGNDKAVFEEIFKDMPYSQYLVPTNRSESIRNLQVEIYKSYPNARDGMTIAGNFMKTAYSSGRSSTRTRLLDSAQTYLVEAQALLAEEGEGDKASQSYVATRYWEAYTIGGLANFGRGDYRSQYQQKYEDLLSFLKNEGGFDQKRWIPITLWRYGVFTMIVHNDNEKARALFTEAVQAIGTTPTPQSSNLVALLKSFKEEKENGNTSRGVRHFDRAAALSPEFKALVDGI
;
A
#
# COMPACT_ATOMS: atom_id res chain seq x y z
N MET A 1 -35.95 -52.70 11.05
CA MET A 1 -35.92 -51.32 11.60
C MET A 1 -34.61 -50.56 11.30
N THR A 2 -33.64 -51.16 10.60
CA THR A 2 -32.29 -50.64 10.38
C THR A 2 -32.06 -49.89 9.06
N THR A 3 -33.05 -49.84 8.16
CA THR A 3 -32.91 -49.25 6.80
C THR A 3 -33.29 -47.77 6.69
N ARG A 4 -34.00 -47.20 7.68
CA ARG A 4 -34.42 -45.79 7.65
C ARG A 4 -33.36 -44.82 8.18
N THR A 5 -32.49 -45.27 9.07
CA THR A 5 -31.40 -44.45 9.65
C THR A 5 -30.25 -44.23 8.68
N SER A 6 -29.94 -45.19 7.81
CA SER A 6 -28.89 -45.09 6.80
C SER A 6 -29.24 -44.14 5.63
N LEU A 7 -30.53 -44.02 5.28
CA LEU A 7 -30.99 -43.13 4.20
C LEU A 7 -30.96 -41.65 4.63
N LEU A 8 -31.35 -41.36 5.89
CA LEU A 8 -31.30 -40.01 6.47
C LEU A 8 -29.85 -39.52 6.66
N ALA A 9 -28.94 -40.40 7.09
CA ALA A 9 -27.52 -40.07 7.20
C ALA A 9 -26.88 -39.78 5.83
N GLY A 10 -27.24 -40.53 4.79
CA GLY A 10 -26.76 -40.29 3.42
C GLY A 10 -27.24 -38.96 2.83
N ILE A 11 -28.50 -38.58 3.06
CA ILE A 11 -29.06 -37.30 2.58
C ILE A 11 -28.44 -36.11 3.30
N VAL A 12 -28.21 -36.19 4.62
CA VAL A 12 -27.57 -35.12 5.40
C VAL A 12 -26.11 -34.90 4.95
N VAL A 13 -25.36 -35.97 4.69
CA VAL A 13 -23.97 -35.85 4.20
C VAL A 13 -23.92 -35.25 2.80
N VAL A 14 -24.84 -35.61 1.90
CA VAL A 14 -24.89 -35.04 0.54
C VAL A 14 -25.31 -33.57 0.56
N VAL A 15 -26.27 -33.16 1.41
CA VAL A 15 -26.66 -31.74 1.54
C VAL A 15 -25.56 -30.90 2.18
N VAL A 16 -24.81 -31.45 3.15
CA VAL A 16 -23.66 -30.76 3.77
C VAL A 16 -22.50 -30.64 2.78
N LEU A 17 -22.24 -31.65 1.94
CA LEU A 17 -21.18 -31.60 0.94
C LEU A 17 -21.53 -30.70 -0.26
N ILE A 18 -22.77 -30.73 -0.75
CA ILE A 18 -23.23 -29.83 -1.83
C ILE A 18 -23.34 -28.39 -1.32
N GLY A 19 -23.87 -28.19 -0.12
CA GLY A 19 -23.91 -26.88 0.54
C GLY A 19 -22.52 -26.34 0.81
N GLY A 20 -21.59 -27.18 1.29
CA GLY A 20 -20.19 -26.82 1.53
C GLY A 20 -19.41 -26.53 0.25
N ALA A 21 -19.64 -27.27 -0.84
CA ALA A 21 -19.00 -27.04 -2.13
C ALA A 21 -19.57 -25.79 -2.84
N ALA A 22 -20.88 -25.57 -2.81
CA ALA A 22 -21.49 -24.33 -3.32
C ALA A 22 -21.07 -23.11 -2.48
N TYR A 23 -20.95 -23.27 -1.16
CA TYR A 23 -20.42 -22.26 -0.23
C TYR A 23 -18.96 -21.92 -0.51
N TRP A 24 -18.10 -22.92 -0.68
CA TRP A 24 -16.68 -22.72 -0.99
C TRP A 24 -16.48 -22.08 -2.38
N TRP A 25 -17.30 -22.48 -3.37
CA TRP A 25 -17.25 -21.90 -4.71
C TRP A 25 -17.81 -20.47 -4.76
N HIS A 26 -18.83 -20.13 -3.96
CA HIS A 26 -19.36 -18.76 -3.90
C HIS A 26 -18.52 -17.79 -3.07
N SER A 27 -17.93 -18.23 -1.94
CA SER A 27 -17.14 -17.37 -1.04
C SER A 27 -15.81 -16.93 -1.63
N GLN A 28 -14.98 -17.87 -2.10
CA GLN A 28 -13.73 -17.56 -2.80
C GLN A 28 -13.98 -16.64 -4.00
N SER A 29 -15.05 -16.90 -4.76
CA SER A 29 -15.37 -16.11 -5.96
C SER A 29 -15.79 -14.65 -5.70
N ALA A 30 -16.26 -14.29 -4.50
CA ALA A 30 -16.93 -13.01 -4.30
C ALA A 30 -15.95 -11.85 -4.03
N VAL A 31 -14.95 -12.06 -3.18
CA VAL A 31 -13.88 -11.07 -2.98
C VAL A 31 -12.95 -11.05 -4.20
N GLU A 32 -12.74 -12.19 -4.85
CA GLU A 32 -12.01 -12.27 -6.13
C GLU A 32 -12.65 -11.39 -7.20
N ARG A 33 -13.99 -11.39 -7.33
CA ARG A 33 -14.69 -10.48 -8.26
C ARG A 33 -14.44 -9.01 -7.96
N ILE A 34 -14.41 -8.60 -6.69
CA ILE A 34 -14.04 -7.23 -6.32
C ILE A 34 -12.62 -6.92 -6.81
N LEU A 35 -11.66 -7.82 -6.60
CA LEU A 35 -10.28 -7.63 -7.04
C LEU A 35 -10.15 -7.63 -8.57
N GLU A 36 -10.92 -8.46 -9.27
CA GLU A 36 -10.98 -8.52 -10.72
C GLU A 36 -11.55 -7.22 -11.31
N SER A 37 -12.72 -6.76 -10.86
CA SER A 37 -13.32 -5.49 -11.31
C SER A 37 -12.39 -4.31 -11.06
N ARG A 38 -11.71 -4.28 -9.90
CA ARG A 38 -10.65 -3.28 -9.64
C ARG A 38 -9.47 -3.39 -10.61
N SER A 39 -9.05 -4.61 -10.93
CA SER A 39 -7.98 -4.86 -11.90
C SER A 39 -8.36 -4.43 -13.32
N GLU A 40 -9.66 -4.36 -13.63
CA GLU A 40 -10.20 -3.86 -14.88
C GLU A 40 -10.47 -2.34 -14.87
N GLY A 41 -10.51 -1.74 -13.67
CA GLY A 41 -10.84 -0.32 -13.45
C GLY A 41 -12.33 -0.05 -13.32
N ASP A 42 -13.15 -1.09 -13.19
CA ASP A 42 -14.59 -1.00 -12.96
C ASP A 42 -14.90 -0.87 -11.45
N TYR A 43 -14.74 0.36 -10.94
CA TYR A 43 -14.95 0.64 -9.51
C TYR A 43 -16.43 0.61 -9.11
N GLU A 44 -17.33 0.92 -10.04
CA GLU A 44 -18.77 0.84 -9.78
C GLU A 44 -19.17 -0.63 -9.57
N GLU A 45 -18.71 -1.55 -10.43
CA GLU A 45 -18.95 -2.98 -10.25
C GLU A 45 -18.28 -3.52 -8.98
N ALA A 46 -17.06 -3.08 -8.67
CA ALA A 46 -16.39 -3.47 -7.43
C ALA A 46 -17.18 -3.06 -6.16
N ILE A 47 -17.77 -1.86 -6.17
CA ILE A 47 -18.64 -1.38 -5.08
C ILE A 47 -19.95 -2.18 -5.05
N PHE A 48 -20.57 -2.41 -6.21
CA PHE A 48 -21.80 -3.20 -6.33
C PHE A 48 -21.61 -4.63 -5.79
N GLU A 49 -20.52 -5.30 -6.14
CA GLU A 49 -20.20 -6.63 -5.63
C GLU A 49 -19.97 -6.64 -4.11
N ALA A 50 -19.34 -5.59 -3.56
CA ALA A 50 -19.22 -5.45 -2.11
C ALA A 50 -20.58 -5.28 -1.42
N GLU A 51 -21.50 -4.49 -1.98
CA GLU A 51 -22.86 -4.33 -1.45
C GLU A 51 -23.66 -5.64 -1.51
N ARG A 52 -23.50 -6.40 -2.60
CA ARG A 52 -24.06 -7.74 -2.74
C ARG A 52 -23.52 -8.70 -1.68
N ILE A 53 -22.23 -8.60 -1.36
CA ILE A 53 -21.61 -9.37 -0.28
C ILE A 53 -22.17 -8.97 1.08
N GLN A 54 -22.28 -7.67 1.37
CA GLN A 54 -22.79 -7.17 2.65
C GLN A 54 -24.21 -7.65 2.93
N SER A 55 -25.08 -7.62 1.91
CA SER A 55 -26.50 -7.99 2.02
C SER A 55 -26.75 -9.50 2.12
N SER A 56 -25.76 -10.34 1.82
CA SER A 56 -25.91 -11.80 1.85
C SER A 56 -25.96 -12.36 3.29
N VAL A 57 -26.98 -13.14 3.62
CA VAL A 57 -27.04 -13.85 4.93
C VAL A 57 -26.13 -15.08 4.98
N PHE A 58 -25.59 -15.51 3.84
CA PHE A 58 -24.80 -16.74 3.71
C PHE A 58 -23.28 -16.49 3.74
N ILE A 59 -22.85 -15.23 3.63
CA ILE A 59 -21.42 -14.89 3.62
C ILE A 59 -20.94 -14.65 5.07
N PRO A 60 -19.83 -15.27 5.49
CA PRO A 60 -19.24 -15.06 6.81
C PRO A 60 -18.89 -13.60 7.10
N ALA A 61 -18.88 -13.23 8.38
CA ALA A 61 -18.54 -11.88 8.83
C ALA A 61 -17.15 -11.43 8.36
N ASP A 62 -16.15 -12.33 8.39
CA ASP A 62 -14.79 -12.04 7.92
C ASP A 62 -14.76 -11.66 6.43
N GLU A 63 -15.48 -12.39 5.58
CA GLU A 63 -15.54 -12.08 4.14
C GLU A 63 -16.25 -10.77 3.87
N LYS A 64 -17.32 -10.47 4.62
CA LYS A 64 -17.98 -9.16 4.55
C LYS A 64 -17.03 -8.04 4.95
N ALA A 65 -16.30 -8.21 6.04
CA ALA A 65 -15.32 -7.22 6.48
C ALA A 65 -14.19 -7.03 5.45
N LEU A 66 -13.71 -8.12 4.84
CA LEU A 66 -12.72 -8.05 3.76
C LEU A 66 -13.26 -7.35 2.51
N ALA A 67 -14.53 -7.57 2.14
CA ALA A 67 -15.16 -6.85 1.05
C ALA A 67 -15.17 -5.34 1.31
N THR A 68 -15.56 -4.92 2.52
CA THR A 68 -15.49 -3.51 2.93
C THR A 68 -14.06 -2.99 2.87
N ILE A 69 -13.09 -3.68 3.47
CA ILE A 69 -11.67 -3.27 3.46
C ILE A 69 -11.15 -3.07 2.03
N ASN A 70 -11.55 -3.91 1.09
CA ASN A 70 -11.10 -3.84 -0.30
C ASN A 70 -11.79 -2.75 -1.13
N THR A 71 -12.90 -2.18 -0.67
CA THR A 71 -13.66 -1.15 -1.38
C THR A 71 -13.68 0.20 -0.69
N THR A 72 -13.20 0.33 0.56
CA THR A 72 -13.26 1.60 1.31
C THR A 72 -12.62 2.76 0.55
N ALA A 73 -11.50 2.52 -0.14
CA ALA A 73 -10.80 3.57 -0.89
C ALA A 73 -11.58 4.03 -2.13
N LEU A 74 -12.40 3.16 -2.72
CA LEU A 74 -13.02 3.39 -4.03
C LEU A 74 -14.02 4.55 -4.00
N ARG A 75 -14.79 4.71 -2.92
CA ARG A 75 -15.73 5.83 -2.77
C ARG A 75 -15.00 7.18 -2.84
N TYR A 76 -13.92 7.31 -2.09
CA TYR A 76 -13.06 8.50 -2.13
C TYR A 76 -12.38 8.68 -3.48
N GLU A 77 -11.92 7.61 -4.13
CA GLU A 77 -11.30 7.70 -5.46
C GLU A 77 -12.29 8.18 -6.54
N LEU A 78 -13.57 7.81 -6.43
CA LEU A 78 -14.62 8.25 -7.36
C LEU A 78 -15.07 9.69 -7.09
N SER A 79 -15.24 10.08 -5.82
CA SER A 79 -15.82 11.37 -5.45
C SER A 79 -14.79 12.49 -5.26
N GLY A 80 -13.57 12.14 -4.84
CA GLY A 80 -12.58 13.06 -4.31
C GLY A 80 -12.97 13.74 -2.99
N ASN A 81 -14.09 13.34 -2.37
CA ASN A 81 -14.64 13.99 -1.19
C ASN A 81 -14.02 13.43 0.09
N VAL A 82 -13.40 14.29 0.89
CA VAL A 82 -12.77 13.90 2.16
C VAL A 82 -13.75 13.22 3.12
N GLU A 83 -15.04 13.56 3.11
CA GLU A 83 -16.02 12.90 4.01
C GLU A 83 -16.13 11.40 3.74
N ASP A 84 -15.98 10.93 2.50
CA ASP A 84 -16.02 9.49 2.18
C ASP A 84 -14.80 8.77 2.78
N ALA A 85 -13.65 9.45 2.86
CA ALA A 85 -12.49 8.95 3.56
C ALA A 85 -12.73 8.89 5.08
N LEU A 86 -13.40 9.90 5.66
CA LEU A 86 -13.73 9.92 7.08
C LEU A 86 -14.73 8.81 7.45
N GLU A 87 -15.77 8.60 6.65
CA GLU A 87 -16.72 7.49 6.81
C GLU A 87 -16.00 6.15 6.74
N SER A 88 -15.15 5.95 5.74
CA SER A 88 -14.34 4.74 5.60
C SER A 88 -13.48 4.45 6.82
N ILE A 89 -12.85 5.48 7.41
CA ILE A 89 -12.05 5.31 8.64
C ILE A 89 -12.93 4.87 9.81
N ARG A 90 -14.15 5.40 9.93
CA ARG A 90 -15.10 5.02 10.99
C ARG A 90 -15.56 3.56 10.82
N GLU A 91 -15.91 3.15 9.60
CA GLU A 91 -16.25 1.76 9.29
C GLU A 91 -15.10 0.80 9.63
N LEU A 92 -13.88 1.12 9.19
CA LEU A 92 -12.68 0.33 9.46
C LEU A 92 -12.36 0.24 10.95
N LYS A 93 -12.60 1.31 11.72
CA LYS A 93 -12.44 1.28 13.18
C LYS A 93 -13.42 0.32 13.83
N GLY A 94 -14.65 0.23 13.30
CA GLY A 94 -15.64 -0.77 13.70
C GLY A 94 -15.13 -2.19 13.46
N ILE A 95 -14.63 -2.48 12.25
CA ILE A 95 -14.06 -3.78 11.89
C ILE A 95 -12.85 -4.13 12.78
N ALA A 96 -11.93 -3.18 12.97
CA ALA A 96 -10.73 -3.36 13.79
C ALA A 96 -11.06 -3.63 15.27
N GLY A 97 -12.18 -3.11 15.77
CA GLY A 97 -12.65 -3.28 17.14
C GLY A 97 -13.53 -4.51 17.38
N ASP A 98 -14.00 -5.18 16.32
CA ASP A 98 -14.91 -6.31 16.44
C ASP A 98 -14.16 -7.60 16.83
N ALA A 99 -14.22 -7.94 18.12
CA ALA A 99 -13.57 -9.12 18.66
C ALA A 99 -14.06 -10.46 18.08
N SER A 100 -15.22 -10.47 17.39
CA SER A 100 -15.75 -11.67 16.74
C SER A 100 -15.06 -12.02 15.41
N LEU A 101 -14.40 -11.04 14.78
CA LEU A 101 -13.66 -11.24 13.53
C LEU A 101 -12.29 -11.86 13.79
N SER A 102 -11.69 -12.48 12.76
CA SER A 102 -10.33 -13.02 12.89
C SER A 102 -9.29 -11.92 13.15
N ALA A 103 -8.17 -12.31 13.78
CA ALA A 103 -7.05 -11.40 14.02
C ALA A 103 -6.50 -10.80 12.73
N TYR A 104 -6.47 -11.58 11.65
CA TYR A 104 -6.08 -11.14 10.31
C TYR A 104 -6.98 -9.99 9.81
N VAL A 105 -8.30 -10.17 9.85
CA VAL A 105 -9.26 -9.16 9.36
C VAL A 105 -9.15 -7.87 10.18
N ARG A 106 -9.05 -7.98 11.51
CA ARG A 106 -8.87 -6.80 12.37
C ARG A 106 -7.56 -6.07 12.05
N ALA A 107 -6.46 -6.80 11.89
CA ALA A 107 -5.16 -6.22 11.53
C ALA A 107 -5.21 -5.57 10.14
N ALA A 108 -5.83 -6.22 9.14
CA ALA A 108 -6.02 -5.67 7.80
C ALA A 108 -6.77 -4.34 7.84
N ALA A 109 -7.85 -4.25 8.63
CA ALA A 109 -8.57 -2.99 8.83
C ALA A 109 -7.70 -1.90 9.47
N GLN A 110 -6.95 -2.24 10.52
CA GLN A 110 -6.03 -1.29 11.16
C GLN A 110 -4.94 -0.78 10.22
N ASN A 111 -4.40 -1.66 9.38
CA ASN A 111 -3.43 -1.27 8.37
C ASN A 111 -4.02 -0.33 7.33
N THR A 112 -5.25 -0.60 6.87
CA THR A 112 -5.95 0.30 5.94
C THR A 112 -6.20 1.67 6.58
N ILE A 113 -6.55 1.73 7.87
CA ILE A 113 -6.64 3.00 8.63
C ILE A 113 -5.31 3.76 8.59
N ALA A 114 -4.19 3.10 8.83
CA ALA A 114 -2.88 3.74 8.83
C ALA A 114 -2.46 4.28 7.44
N LEU A 115 -2.97 3.67 6.36
CA LEU A 115 -2.70 4.10 4.98
C LEU A 115 -3.57 5.27 4.52
N TRP A 116 -4.77 5.46 5.11
CA TRP A 116 -5.68 6.53 4.71
C TRP A 116 -5.04 7.92 4.74
N TYR A 117 -4.20 8.21 5.74
CA TYR A 117 -3.47 9.48 5.79
C TYR A 117 -2.61 9.70 4.54
N GLN A 118 -1.97 8.66 4.02
CA GLN A 118 -1.17 8.76 2.80
C GLN A 118 -2.06 8.85 1.56
N ASN A 119 -3.15 8.07 1.50
CA ASN A 119 -4.07 8.02 0.37
C ASN A 119 -4.79 9.35 0.12
N THR A 120 -5.05 10.14 1.16
CA THR A 120 -5.67 11.47 1.04
C THR A 120 -4.65 12.60 0.88
N GLY A 121 -3.39 12.28 0.56
CA GLY A 121 -2.36 13.29 0.37
C GLY A 121 -1.94 13.99 1.67
N ASN A 122 -2.03 13.30 2.80
CA ASN A 122 -1.71 13.82 4.14
C ASN A 122 -2.73 14.83 4.69
N ASP A 123 -4.01 14.66 4.33
CA ASP A 123 -5.10 15.51 4.78
C ASP A 123 -5.18 15.60 6.32
N LYS A 124 -5.42 16.82 6.82
CA LYS A 124 -5.45 17.09 8.27
C LYS A 124 -6.67 16.48 8.95
N ALA A 125 -7.86 16.55 8.34
CA ALA A 125 -9.09 16.01 8.93
C ALA A 125 -9.01 14.49 9.03
N VAL A 126 -8.44 13.83 8.02
CA VAL A 126 -8.17 12.39 8.05
C VAL A 126 -7.23 12.01 9.20
N PHE A 127 -6.15 12.77 9.39
CA PHE A 127 -5.24 12.55 10.51
C PHE A 127 -5.95 12.68 11.86
N GLU A 128 -6.73 13.74 12.05
CA GLU A 128 -7.50 13.98 13.27
C GLU A 128 -8.52 12.85 13.51
N GLU A 129 -9.23 12.41 12.48
CA GLU A 129 -10.20 11.31 12.58
C GLU A 129 -9.54 9.98 12.96
N ILE A 130 -8.33 9.68 12.48
CA ILE A 130 -7.59 8.47 12.90
C ILE A 130 -7.28 8.53 14.40
N PHE A 131 -6.73 9.64 14.88
CA PHE A 131 -6.15 9.76 16.22
C PHE A 131 -7.07 10.35 17.29
N LYS A 132 -8.32 10.74 16.96
CA LYS A 132 -9.22 11.40 17.92
C LYS A 132 -9.59 10.53 19.15
N ASP A 133 -9.67 9.22 18.98
CA ASP A 133 -10.17 8.29 20.01
C ASP A 133 -9.17 7.19 20.35
N MET A 134 -9.34 6.58 21.53
CA MET A 134 -8.67 5.32 21.88
C MET A 134 -9.14 4.18 20.95
N PRO A 135 -8.29 3.18 20.67
CA PRO A 135 -6.91 3.03 21.14
C PRO A 135 -5.88 3.81 20.30
N TYR A 136 -6.28 4.53 19.25
CA TYR A 136 -5.35 5.15 18.29
C TYR A 136 -4.63 6.36 18.88
N SER A 137 -5.31 7.15 19.71
CA SER A 137 -4.76 8.36 20.33
C SER A 137 -3.48 8.12 21.15
N GLN A 138 -3.25 6.90 21.66
CA GLN A 138 -2.04 6.55 22.41
C GLN A 138 -0.75 6.59 21.57
N TYR A 139 -0.86 6.49 20.24
CA TYR A 139 0.29 6.53 19.32
C TYR A 139 0.57 7.94 18.78
N LEU A 140 -0.27 8.92 19.14
CA LEU A 140 -0.15 10.29 18.68
C LEU A 140 1.13 10.94 19.20
N VAL A 141 1.93 11.50 18.29
CA VAL A 141 3.02 12.42 18.58
C VAL A 141 2.58 13.81 18.11
N PRO A 142 2.19 14.72 19.01
CA PRO A 142 1.50 15.97 18.66
C PRO A 142 2.23 16.85 17.63
N THR A 143 3.56 16.78 17.63
CA THR A 143 4.42 17.58 16.74
C THR A 143 4.88 16.83 15.50
N ASN A 144 4.52 15.55 15.35
CA ASN A 144 5.03 14.69 14.28
C ASN A 144 4.00 13.66 13.79
N ARG A 145 3.22 14.05 12.78
CA ARG A 145 2.19 13.20 12.15
C ARG A 145 2.76 11.92 11.53
N SER A 146 3.91 12.03 10.85
CA SER A 146 4.58 10.88 10.24
C SER A 146 5.03 9.86 11.29
N GLU A 147 5.51 10.33 12.45
CA GLU A 147 5.87 9.44 13.56
C GLU A 147 4.64 8.81 14.22
N SER A 148 3.52 9.54 14.30
CA SER A 148 2.25 9.00 14.82
C SER A 148 1.76 7.81 13.98
N ILE A 149 1.73 7.98 12.65
CA ILE A 149 1.35 6.89 11.72
C ILE A 149 2.32 5.72 11.82
N ARG A 150 3.63 5.97 11.87
CA ARG A 150 4.63 4.91 12.00
C ARG A 150 4.48 4.14 13.32
N ASN A 151 4.23 4.81 14.43
CA ASN A 151 4.04 4.17 15.73
C ASN A 151 2.80 3.26 15.70
N LEU A 152 1.70 3.72 15.09
CA LEU A 152 0.51 2.91 14.88
C LEU A 152 0.83 1.66 14.05
N GLN A 153 1.50 1.80 12.90
CA GLN A 153 1.87 0.66 12.05
C GLN A 153 2.76 -0.36 12.76
N VAL A 154 3.76 0.10 13.52
CA VAL A 154 4.64 -0.77 14.30
C VAL A 154 3.83 -1.57 15.32
N GLU A 155 2.84 -0.97 15.97
CA GLU A 155 2.02 -1.68 16.95
C GLU A 155 1.06 -2.69 16.33
N ILE A 156 0.47 -2.35 15.17
CA ILE A 156 -0.33 -3.29 14.38
C ILE A 156 0.53 -4.51 13.99
N TYR A 157 1.74 -4.26 13.49
CA TYR A 157 2.67 -5.30 13.07
C TYR A 157 3.09 -6.23 14.21
N LYS A 158 3.29 -5.72 15.44
CA LYS A 158 3.54 -6.60 16.60
C LYS A 158 2.40 -7.55 16.90
N SER A 159 1.16 -7.11 16.63
CA SER A 159 -0.04 -7.89 16.92
C SER A 159 -0.31 -8.96 15.85
N TYR A 160 0.02 -8.65 14.59
CA TYR A 160 -0.11 -9.57 13.47
C TYR A 160 0.98 -9.30 12.41
N PRO A 161 2.18 -9.88 12.56
CA PRO A 161 3.26 -9.68 11.60
C PRO A 161 2.90 -10.28 10.24
N ASN A 162 3.14 -9.53 9.16
CA ASN A 162 3.15 -10.07 7.80
C ASN A 162 4.15 -9.36 6.89
N ALA A 163 4.51 -9.99 5.77
CA ALA A 163 5.53 -9.46 4.87
C ALA A 163 5.22 -8.05 4.38
N ARG A 164 3.99 -7.82 3.91
CA ARG A 164 3.56 -6.55 3.29
C ARG A 164 3.68 -5.37 4.25
N ASP A 165 3.21 -5.54 5.49
CA ASP A 165 3.27 -4.46 6.48
C ASP A 165 4.70 -4.24 6.97
N GLY A 166 5.48 -5.31 7.14
CA GLY A 166 6.91 -5.21 7.45
C GLY A 166 7.69 -4.42 6.40
N MET A 167 7.46 -4.68 5.10
CA MET A 167 8.05 -3.90 4.00
C MET A 167 7.64 -2.43 4.05
N THR A 168 6.36 -2.17 4.30
CA THR A 168 5.81 -0.80 4.38
C THR A 168 6.43 -0.03 5.55
N ILE A 169 6.57 -0.67 6.72
CA ILE A 169 7.22 -0.10 7.90
C ILE A 169 8.70 0.21 7.60
N ALA A 170 9.42 -0.73 7.01
CA ALA A 170 10.81 -0.54 6.61
C ALA A 170 10.97 0.67 5.66
N GLY A 171 10.08 0.79 4.68
CA GLY A 171 10.00 1.93 3.76
C GLY A 171 9.71 3.26 4.47
N ASN A 172 8.81 3.28 5.45
CA ASN A 172 8.51 4.49 6.22
C ASN A 172 9.66 4.94 7.12
N PHE A 173 10.40 4.00 7.71
CA PHE A 173 11.66 4.29 8.41
C PHE A 173 12.69 4.90 7.45
N MET A 174 12.84 4.32 6.25
CA MET A 174 13.73 4.84 5.22
C MET A 174 13.33 6.26 4.77
N LYS A 175 12.05 6.52 4.50
CA LYS A 175 11.52 7.85 4.17
C LYS A 175 11.87 8.88 5.25
N THR A 176 11.73 8.51 6.52
CA THR A 176 12.08 9.38 7.65
C THR A 176 13.60 9.62 7.75
N ALA A 177 14.42 8.61 7.41
CA ALA A 177 15.87 8.77 7.41
C ALA A 177 16.34 9.83 6.39
N TYR A 178 15.64 9.96 5.25
CA TYR A 178 15.90 10.98 4.24
C TYR A 178 15.57 12.41 4.68
N SER A 179 14.54 12.58 5.52
CA SER A 179 14.17 13.89 6.08
C SER A 179 14.94 14.25 7.36
N SER A 180 15.56 13.27 8.02
CA SER A 180 16.28 13.50 9.27
C SER A 180 17.58 14.29 9.09
N GLY A 181 17.68 15.44 9.75
CA GLY A 181 18.90 16.27 9.77
C GLY A 181 19.99 15.77 10.73
N ARG A 182 19.64 15.03 11.79
CA ARG A 182 20.57 14.58 12.84
C ARG A 182 21.15 13.21 12.52
N SER A 183 22.49 13.09 12.57
CA SER A 183 23.18 11.84 12.20
C SER A 183 22.78 10.65 13.08
N SER A 184 22.71 10.82 14.41
CA SER A 184 22.35 9.75 15.34
C SER A 184 20.92 9.24 15.14
N THR A 185 19.96 10.16 14.96
CA THR A 185 18.58 9.81 14.61
C THR A 185 18.52 9.04 13.30
N ARG A 186 19.25 9.50 12.27
CA ARG A 186 19.31 8.84 10.97
C ARG A 186 19.86 7.42 11.08
N THR A 187 20.97 7.22 11.79
CA THR A 187 21.56 5.89 11.99
C THR A 187 20.54 4.91 12.58
N ARG A 188 19.85 5.31 13.66
CA ARG A 188 18.80 4.49 14.29
C ARG A 188 17.64 4.17 13.35
N LEU A 189 17.19 5.15 12.55
CA LEU A 189 16.12 4.93 11.56
C LEU A 189 16.57 3.95 10.47
N LEU A 190 17.84 4.01 10.04
CA LEU A 190 18.40 3.07 9.06
C LEU A 190 18.53 1.66 9.65
N ASP A 191 18.93 1.53 10.91
CA ASP A 191 18.98 0.24 11.61
C ASP A 191 17.57 -0.36 11.69
N SER A 192 16.56 0.42 12.09
CA SER A 192 15.17 -0.05 12.10
C SER A 192 14.66 -0.44 10.71
N ALA A 193 14.95 0.35 9.67
CA ALA A 193 14.56 0.02 8.30
C ALA A 193 15.17 -1.33 7.86
N GLN A 194 16.43 -1.58 8.21
CA GLN A 194 17.09 -2.84 7.88
C GLN A 194 16.52 -4.02 8.67
N THR A 195 16.23 -3.85 9.96
CA THR A 195 15.59 -4.89 10.78
C THR A 195 14.26 -5.33 10.19
N TYR A 196 13.34 -4.39 9.96
CA TYR A 196 12.02 -4.71 9.42
C TYR A 196 12.08 -5.26 7.99
N LEU A 197 13.04 -4.82 7.16
CA LEU A 197 13.24 -5.41 5.83
C LEU A 197 13.59 -6.90 5.93
N VAL A 198 14.56 -7.27 6.78
CA VAL A 198 14.99 -8.66 6.93
C VAL A 198 13.86 -9.53 7.49
N GLU A 199 13.15 -9.04 8.52
CA GLU A 199 11.98 -9.73 9.08
C GLU A 199 10.89 -9.92 8.03
N ALA A 200 10.57 -8.89 7.26
CA ALA A 200 9.56 -8.95 6.21
C ALA A 200 9.95 -9.91 5.07
N GLN A 201 11.23 -9.99 4.71
CA GLN A 201 11.72 -10.94 3.70
C GLN A 201 11.60 -12.38 4.19
N ALA A 202 11.85 -12.65 5.47
CA ALA A 202 11.64 -13.97 6.07
C ALA A 202 10.15 -14.35 6.05
N LEU A 203 9.27 -13.44 6.47
CA LEU A 203 7.82 -13.65 6.39
C LEU A 203 7.35 -13.88 4.96
N LEU A 204 7.87 -13.14 3.97
CA LEU A 204 7.50 -13.32 2.56
C LEU A 204 7.86 -14.73 2.06
N ALA A 205 8.98 -15.29 2.53
CA ALA A 205 9.39 -16.64 2.18
C ALA A 205 8.46 -17.71 2.78
N GLU A 206 7.83 -17.42 3.93
CA GLU A 206 6.88 -18.31 4.61
C GLU A 206 5.45 -18.17 4.07
N GLU A 207 5.00 -16.94 3.84
CA GLU A 207 3.66 -16.58 3.33
C GLU A 207 3.50 -16.86 1.83
N GLY A 208 4.61 -16.83 1.09
CA GLY A 208 4.63 -16.83 -0.36
C GLY A 208 4.36 -15.43 -0.94
N GLU A 209 4.35 -15.33 -2.27
CA GLU A 209 4.21 -14.03 -2.95
C GLU A 209 2.81 -13.40 -2.81
N GLY A 210 1.83 -14.16 -2.31
CA GLY A 210 0.42 -13.73 -2.25
C GLY A 210 -0.23 -13.67 -3.63
N ASP A 211 -1.42 -13.08 -3.68
CA ASP A 211 -2.17 -12.89 -4.92
C ASP A 211 -1.57 -11.76 -5.76
N LYS A 212 -1.08 -12.09 -6.95
CA LYS A 212 -0.49 -11.15 -7.90
C LYS A 212 -1.49 -10.15 -8.45
N ALA A 213 -2.80 -10.41 -8.41
CA ALA A 213 -3.81 -9.41 -8.80
C ALA A 213 -3.99 -8.31 -7.74
N SER A 214 -3.55 -8.57 -6.50
CA SER A 214 -3.74 -7.64 -5.37
C SER A 214 -2.84 -6.40 -5.45
N GLN A 215 -3.35 -5.27 -4.96
CA GLN A 215 -2.52 -4.09 -4.68
C GLN A 215 -1.44 -4.37 -3.61
N SER A 216 -1.70 -5.30 -2.70
CA SER A 216 -0.74 -5.69 -1.66
C SER A 216 0.53 -6.31 -2.24
N TYR A 217 0.43 -7.06 -3.35
CA TYR A 217 1.58 -7.62 -4.05
C TYR A 217 2.51 -6.51 -4.56
N VAL A 218 1.95 -5.54 -5.31
CA VAL A 218 2.71 -4.41 -5.85
C VAL A 218 3.30 -3.54 -4.74
N ALA A 219 2.52 -3.24 -3.70
CA ALA A 219 2.99 -2.45 -2.56
C ALA A 219 4.18 -3.14 -1.86
N THR A 220 4.12 -4.45 -1.64
CA THR A 220 5.20 -5.23 -1.02
C THR A 220 6.48 -5.13 -1.84
N ARG A 221 6.40 -5.38 -3.15
CA ARG A 221 7.54 -5.29 -4.08
C ARG A 221 8.12 -3.88 -4.15
N TYR A 222 7.27 -2.86 -4.23
CA TYR A 222 7.69 -1.47 -4.31
C TYR A 222 8.42 -1.05 -3.03
N TRP A 223 7.86 -1.35 -1.85
CA TRP A 223 8.47 -0.98 -0.59
C TRP A 223 9.76 -1.74 -0.30
N GLU A 224 9.85 -3.01 -0.73
CA GLU A 224 11.10 -3.76 -0.73
C GLU A 224 12.17 -3.06 -1.58
N ALA A 225 11.88 -2.80 -2.86
CA ALA A 225 12.81 -2.15 -3.79
C ALA A 225 13.24 -0.75 -3.29
N TYR A 226 12.30 0.03 -2.79
CA TYR A 226 12.56 1.35 -2.21
C TYR A 226 13.48 1.29 -1.00
N THR A 227 13.24 0.36 -0.09
CA THR A 227 14.04 0.22 1.13
C THR A 227 15.46 -0.25 0.80
N ILE A 228 15.61 -1.24 -0.08
CA ILE A 228 16.91 -1.73 -0.56
C ILE A 228 17.70 -0.60 -1.24
N GLY A 229 17.08 0.15 -2.16
CA GLY A 229 17.71 1.30 -2.81
C GLY A 229 18.13 2.39 -1.82
N GLY A 230 17.29 2.62 -0.80
CA GLY A 230 17.58 3.55 0.29
C GLY A 230 18.80 3.14 1.09
N LEU A 231 18.86 1.88 1.53
CA LEU A 231 19.99 1.32 2.26
C LEU A 231 21.28 1.37 1.43
N ALA A 232 21.20 1.04 0.14
CA ALA A 232 22.32 1.15 -0.80
C ALA A 232 22.87 2.58 -0.89
N ASN A 233 22.01 3.58 -1.01
CA ASN A 233 22.40 5.00 -1.03
C ASN A 233 23.08 5.46 0.27
N PHE A 234 22.73 4.86 1.41
CA PHE A 234 23.40 5.13 2.69
C PHE A 234 24.62 4.23 2.95
N GLY A 235 25.04 3.42 1.97
CA GLY A 235 26.19 2.52 2.10
C GLY A 235 25.98 1.42 3.14
N ARG A 236 24.73 1.02 3.40
CA ARG A 236 24.38 -0.06 4.30
C ARG A 236 24.24 -1.36 3.53
N GLY A 237 24.79 -2.45 4.08
CA GLY A 237 24.67 -3.80 3.51
C GLY A 237 25.23 -3.94 2.09
N ASP A 238 25.00 -5.09 1.47
CA ASP A 238 25.35 -5.35 0.08
C ASP A 238 24.13 -5.17 -0.85
N TYR A 239 23.45 -4.03 -0.73
CA TYR A 239 22.20 -3.76 -1.45
C TYR A 239 22.40 -3.03 -2.79
N ARG A 240 23.63 -2.61 -3.08
CA ARG A 240 23.95 -1.77 -4.25
C ARG A 240 23.64 -2.43 -5.59
N SER A 241 23.86 -3.74 -5.69
CA SER A 241 23.53 -4.54 -6.88
C SER A 241 22.07 -5.01 -6.88
N GLN A 242 21.45 -5.13 -5.72
CA GLN A 242 20.13 -5.76 -5.57
C GLN A 242 18.97 -4.85 -5.98
N TYR A 243 19.06 -3.55 -5.69
CA TYR A 243 17.90 -2.66 -5.88
C TYR A 243 17.50 -2.55 -7.35
N GLN A 244 18.45 -2.59 -8.28
CA GLN A 244 18.18 -2.48 -9.72
C GLN A 244 17.31 -3.63 -10.19
N GLN A 245 17.68 -4.87 -9.85
CA GLN A 245 16.90 -6.07 -10.17
C GLN A 245 15.48 -5.97 -9.61
N LYS A 246 15.34 -5.56 -8.34
CA LYS A 246 14.02 -5.42 -7.70
C LYS A 246 13.11 -4.42 -8.41
N TYR A 247 13.65 -3.29 -8.88
CA TYR A 247 12.90 -2.33 -9.68
C TYR A 247 12.59 -2.86 -11.08
N GLU A 248 13.52 -3.55 -11.73
CA GLU A 248 13.34 -4.11 -13.07
C GLU A 248 12.29 -5.22 -13.08
N ASP A 249 12.31 -6.12 -12.08
CA ASP A 249 11.29 -7.16 -11.90
C ASP A 249 9.91 -6.56 -11.66
N LEU A 250 9.81 -5.56 -10.77
CA LEU A 250 8.55 -4.86 -10.50
C LEU A 250 8.03 -4.14 -11.76
N LEU A 251 8.88 -3.42 -12.48
CA LEU A 251 8.47 -2.73 -13.71
C LEU A 251 8.05 -3.71 -14.81
N SER A 252 8.73 -4.85 -14.93
CA SER A 252 8.33 -5.91 -15.85
C SER A 252 6.92 -6.41 -15.53
N PHE A 253 6.66 -6.74 -14.27
CA PHE A 253 5.33 -7.15 -13.80
C PHE A 253 4.29 -6.07 -14.11
N LEU A 254 4.52 -4.82 -13.68
CA LEU A 254 3.55 -3.74 -13.84
C LEU A 254 3.19 -3.48 -15.31
N LYS A 255 4.15 -3.58 -16.23
CA LYS A 255 3.93 -3.34 -17.66
C LYS A 255 3.23 -4.51 -18.35
N ASN A 256 3.62 -5.74 -18.02
CA ASN A 256 3.25 -6.92 -18.80
C ASN A 256 2.10 -7.73 -18.18
N GLU A 257 2.00 -7.77 -16.86
CA GLU A 257 1.08 -8.63 -16.11
C GLU A 257 0.11 -7.83 -15.23
N GLY A 258 0.47 -6.61 -14.84
CA GLY A 258 -0.30 -5.82 -13.88
C GLY A 258 -1.66 -5.37 -14.40
N GLY A 259 -2.66 -5.41 -13.52
CA GLY A 259 -3.99 -4.84 -13.75
C GLY A 259 -3.99 -3.30 -13.80
N PHE A 260 -5.13 -2.71 -14.12
CA PHE A 260 -5.35 -1.28 -14.23
C PHE A 260 -4.89 -0.50 -12.99
N ASP A 261 -5.36 -0.87 -11.79
CA ASP A 261 -4.95 -0.23 -10.54
C ASP A 261 -3.44 -0.36 -10.29
N GLN A 262 -2.87 -1.53 -10.59
CA GLN A 262 -1.46 -1.81 -10.37
C GLN A 262 -0.59 -0.93 -11.28
N LYS A 263 -0.98 -0.74 -12.54
CA LYS A 263 -0.27 0.12 -13.50
C LYS A 263 -0.13 1.57 -13.03
N ARG A 264 -0.99 2.05 -12.12
CA ARG A 264 -0.84 3.37 -11.49
C ARG A 264 0.44 3.54 -10.67
N TRP A 265 1.12 2.43 -10.31
CA TRP A 265 2.41 2.45 -9.63
C TRP A 265 3.61 2.67 -10.57
N ILE A 266 3.43 2.55 -11.89
CA ILE A 266 4.52 2.68 -12.88
C ILE A 266 5.24 4.02 -12.73
N PRO A 267 4.56 5.19 -12.69
CA PRO A 267 5.25 6.48 -12.63
C PRO A 267 6.15 6.62 -11.40
N ILE A 268 5.61 6.31 -10.21
CA ILE A 268 6.37 6.45 -8.95
C ILE A 268 7.52 5.44 -8.89
N THR A 269 7.33 4.24 -9.43
CA THR A 269 8.36 3.19 -9.50
C THR A 269 9.50 3.63 -10.41
N LEU A 270 9.21 4.11 -11.62
CA LEU A 270 10.20 4.66 -12.55
C LEU A 270 10.96 5.83 -11.95
N TRP A 271 10.26 6.79 -11.34
CA TRP A 271 10.90 7.94 -10.73
C TRP A 271 11.83 7.54 -9.57
N ARG A 272 11.38 6.66 -8.65
CA ARG A 272 12.25 6.17 -7.56
C ARG A 272 13.45 5.41 -8.09
N TYR A 273 13.26 4.58 -9.11
CA TYR A 273 14.35 3.86 -9.74
C TYR A 273 15.37 4.84 -10.36
N GLY A 274 14.90 5.86 -11.07
CA GLY A 274 15.74 6.92 -11.63
C GLY A 274 16.53 7.67 -10.56
N VAL A 275 15.88 8.02 -9.44
CA VAL A 275 16.55 8.66 -8.29
C VAL A 275 17.68 7.78 -7.76
N PHE A 276 17.43 6.49 -7.50
CA PHE A 276 18.47 5.60 -7.00
C PHE A 276 19.60 5.37 -8.00
N THR A 277 19.27 5.20 -9.28
CA THR A 277 20.26 5.09 -10.38
C THR A 277 21.18 6.32 -10.43
N MET A 278 20.61 7.51 -10.27
CA MET A 278 21.35 8.77 -10.23
C MET A 278 22.25 8.89 -8.99
N ILE A 279 21.80 8.48 -7.80
CA ILE A 279 22.53 8.76 -6.55
C ILE A 279 23.45 7.63 -6.10
N VAL A 280 23.13 6.38 -6.43
CA VAL A 280 23.90 5.18 -6.04
C VAL A 280 24.95 4.85 -7.09
N HIS A 281 24.59 4.94 -8.37
CA HIS A 281 25.47 4.57 -9.48
C HIS A 281 26.02 5.76 -10.26
N ASN A 282 25.51 6.96 -10.01
CA ASN A 282 25.87 8.16 -10.77
C ASN A 282 25.63 8.01 -12.29
N ASP A 283 24.69 7.15 -12.67
CA ASP A 283 24.29 6.92 -14.04
C ASP A 283 23.17 7.90 -14.41
N ASN A 284 23.59 9.11 -14.77
CA ASN A 284 22.71 10.20 -15.11
C ASN A 284 21.95 9.96 -16.44
N GLU A 285 22.50 9.18 -17.36
CA GLU A 285 21.85 8.87 -18.64
C GLU A 285 20.67 7.94 -18.44
N LYS A 286 20.88 6.80 -17.75
CA LYS A 286 19.79 5.88 -17.39
C LYS A 286 18.76 6.55 -16.49
N ALA A 287 19.20 7.36 -15.53
CA ALA A 287 18.28 8.11 -14.66
C ALA A 287 17.41 9.10 -15.46
N ARG A 288 17.97 9.82 -16.43
CA ARG A 288 17.21 10.71 -17.31
C ARG A 288 16.15 9.94 -18.10
N ALA A 289 16.52 8.81 -18.69
CA ALA A 289 15.59 7.97 -19.44
C ALA A 289 14.41 7.50 -18.56
N LEU A 290 14.70 7.05 -17.33
CA LEU A 290 13.68 6.66 -16.36
C LEU A 290 12.75 7.81 -15.96
N PHE A 291 13.29 9.03 -15.81
CA PHE A 291 12.46 10.21 -15.52
C PHE A 291 11.55 10.59 -16.69
N THR A 292 12.06 10.55 -17.92
CA THR A 292 11.25 10.77 -19.13
C THR A 292 10.13 9.75 -19.24
N GLU A 293 10.43 8.47 -18.99
CA GLU A 293 9.42 7.41 -19.01
C GLU A 293 8.38 7.59 -17.89
N ALA A 294 8.79 8.03 -16.70
CA ALA A 294 7.88 8.32 -15.60
C ALA A 294 6.86 9.41 -15.98
N VAL A 295 7.31 10.48 -16.65
CA VAL A 295 6.45 11.57 -17.14
C VAL A 295 5.46 11.05 -18.19
N GLN A 296 5.92 10.23 -19.13
CA GLN A 296 5.06 9.62 -20.15
C GLN A 296 3.98 8.73 -19.52
N ALA A 297 4.35 7.92 -18.52
CA ALA A 297 3.42 7.05 -17.81
C ALA A 297 2.33 7.82 -17.02
N ILE A 298 2.65 9.02 -16.52
CA ILE A 298 1.61 9.91 -15.94
C ILE A 298 0.59 10.31 -17.00
N GLY A 299 1.05 10.68 -18.20
CA GLY A 299 0.18 11.11 -19.31
C GLY A 299 -0.78 10.04 -19.80
N THR A 300 -0.49 8.75 -19.53
CA THR A 300 -1.35 7.61 -19.86
C THR A 300 -2.22 7.15 -18.68
N THR A 301 -2.11 7.79 -17.52
CA THR A 301 -2.96 7.48 -16.36
C THR A 301 -4.32 8.18 -16.54
N PRO A 302 -5.47 7.50 -16.37
CA PRO A 302 -6.80 8.09 -16.56
C PRO A 302 -7.05 9.35 -15.73
N THR A 303 -6.46 9.41 -14.54
CA THR A 303 -6.55 10.52 -13.58
C THR A 303 -5.14 10.96 -13.17
N PRO A 304 -4.38 11.67 -14.03
CA PRO A 304 -2.99 12.04 -13.78
C PRO A 304 -2.77 12.77 -12.45
N GLN A 305 -3.74 13.58 -12.03
CA GLN A 305 -3.71 14.35 -10.79
C GLN A 305 -3.79 13.48 -9.53
N SER A 306 -4.35 12.27 -9.65
CA SER A 306 -4.41 11.27 -8.57
C SER A 306 -3.16 10.37 -8.52
N SER A 307 -2.20 10.57 -9.43
CA SER A 307 -0.95 9.80 -9.44
C SER A 307 -0.19 10.00 -8.11
N ASN A 308 0.21 8.89 -7.49
CA ASN A 308 1.07 8.89 -6.31
C ASN A 308 2.38 9.67 -6.53
N LEU A 309 2.90 9.69 -7.76
CA LEU A 309 4.06 10.51 -8.10
C LEU A 309 3.70 12.00 -8.04
N VAL A 310 2.60 12.43 -8.67
CA VAL A 310 2.17 13.84 -8.64
C VAL A 310 1.94 14.33 -7.22
N ALA A 311 1.26 13.54 -6.37
CA ALA A 311 1.07 13.87 -4.95
C ALA A 311 2.40 14.03 -4.21
N LEU A 312 3.36 13.13 -4.44
CA LEU A 312 4.69 13.22 -3.86
C LEU A 312 5.45 14.46 -4.32
N LEU A 313 5.40 14.80 -5.62
CA LEU A 313 6.08 15.97 -6.17
C LEU A 313 5.50 17.27 -5.60
N LYS A 314 4.17 17.35 -5.42
CA LYS A 314 3.53 18.48 -4.71
C LYS A 314 4.06 18.62 -3.29
N SER A 315 4.18 17.53 -2.54
CA SER A 315 4.74 17.59 -1.18
C SER A 315 6.20 18.09 -1.16
N PHE A 316 7.03 17.69 -2.13
CA PHE A 316 8.41 18.19 -2.20
C PHE A 316 8.48 19.66 -2.60
N LYS A 317 7.58 20.13 -3.46
CA LYS A 317 7.46 21.54 -3.83
C LYS A 317 7.08 22.38 -2.61
N GLU A 318 6.05 21.98 -1.87
CA GLU A 318 5.63 22.65 -0.63
C GLU A 318 6.75 22.63 0.43
N GLU A 319 7.41 21.50 0.64
CA GLU A 319 8.57 21.40 1.55
C GLU A 319 9.66 22.42 1.15
N LYS A 320 9.98 22.50 -0.14
CA LYS A 320 10.99 23.43 -0.67
C LYS A 320 10.59 24.89 -0.48
N GLU A 321 9.34 25.24 -0.76
CA GLU A 321 8.80 26.60 -0.57
C GLU A 321 8.86 27.03 0.90
N ASN A 322 8.71 26.08 1.82
CA ASN A 322 8.89 26.28 3.25
C ASN A 322 10.37 26.27 3.72
N GLY A 323 11.33 26.31 2.78
CA GLY A 323 12.77 26.36 3.08
C GLY A 323 13.38 25.04 3.53
N ASN A 324 12.66 23.91 3.39
CA ASN A 324 13.21 22.60 3.72
C ASN A 324 14.26 22.17 2.69
N THR A 325 15.45 21.84 3.16
CA THR A 325 16.58 21.39 2.32
C THR A 325 16.89 19.91 2.52
N SER A 326 15.89 19.09 2.86
CA SER A 326 16.04 17.64 3.09
C SER A 326 16.75 16.93 1.94
N ARG A 327 17.30 15.72 2.18
CA ARG A 327 17.89 14.91 1.09
C ARG A 327 16.87 14.62 0.00
N GLY A 328 15.61 14.39 0.37
CA GLY A 328 14.50 14.19 -0.58
C GLY A 328 14.33 15.37 -1.54
N VAL A 329 14.22 16.59 -1.00
CA VAL A 329 14.10 17.83 -1.79
C VAL A 329 15.31 18.02 -2.72
N ARG A 330 16.53 17.74 -2.24
CA ARG A 330 17.73 17.85 -3.09
C ARG A 330 17.75 16.82 -4.24
N HIS A 331 17.26 15.61 -4.01
CA HIS A 331 17.15 14.60 -5.07
C HIS A 331 16.09 15.00 -6.10
N PHE A 332 14.98 15.58 -5.65
CA PHE A 332 13.96 16.18 -6.50
C PHE A 332 14.53 17.30 -7.38
N ASP A 333 15.28 18.25 -6.80
CA ASP A 333 15.93 19.33 -7.57
C ASP A 333 16.93 18.79 -8.60
N ARG A 334 17.74 17.78 -8.22
CA ARG A 334 18.69 17.15 -9.13
C ARG A 334 17.99 16.42 -10.28
N ALA A 335 16.86 15.78 -10.03
CA ALA A 335 16.05 15.13 -11.08
C ALA A 335 15.49 16.17 -12.07
N ALA A 336 14.97 17.30 -11.58
CA ALA A 336 14.50 18.41 -12.42
C ALA A 336 15.62 19.05 -13.24
N ALA A 337 16.84 19.16 -12.69
CA ALA A 337 18.00 19.62 -13.46
C ALA A 337 18.43 18.64 -14.55
N LEU A 338 18.15 17.34 -14.37
CA LEU A 338 18.62 16.27 -15.26
C LEU A 338 17.66 15.97 -16.43
N SER A 339 16.34 16.13 -16.24
CA SER A 339 15.33 15.89 -17.28
C SER A 339 14.45 17.14 -17.50
N PRO A 340 14.52 17.79 -18.68
CA PRO A 340 13.65 18.90 -19.04
C PRO A 340 12.16 18.54 -18.99
N GLU A 341 11.80 17.33 -19.38
CA GLU A 341 10.41 16.84 -19.37
C GLU A 341 9.90 16.70 -17.94
N PHE A 342 10.72 16.16 -17.04
CA PHE A 342 10.40 16.08 -15.62
C PHE A 342 10.33 17.46 -14.97
N LYS A 343 11.23 18.38 -15.36
CA LYS A 343 11.14 19.79 -14.92
C LYS A 343 9.83 20.44 -15.36
N ALA A 344 9.41 20.24 -16.60
CA ALA A 344 8.16 20.80 -17.10
C ALA A 344 6.94 20.26 -16.32
N LEU A 345 6.93 18.96 -15.99
CA LEU A 345 5.91 18.38 -15.11
C LEU A 345 5.91 19.06 -13.74
N VAL A 346 7.08 19.20 -13.11
CA VAL A 346 7.24 19.83 -11.79
C VAL A 346 6.81 21.30 -11.77
N ASP A 347 7.12 22.04 -12.83
CA ASP A 347 6.72 23.45 -12.93
C ASP A 347 5.20 23.60 -13.16
N GLY A 348 4.54 22.58 -13.73
CA GLY A 348 3.11 22.57 -14.04
C GLY A 348 2.18 22.04 -12.94
N ILE A 349 2.72 21.44 -11.88
CA ILE A 349 1.98 21.03 -10.67
C ILE A 349 1.96 22.13 -9.62
#